data_AF-A0A563F132-F1
#
_entry.id   AF-A0A563F132-F1
#
_cell.length_a   1.000
_cell.length_b   1.000
_cell.length_c   1.000
_cell.angle_alpha   90.00
_cell.angle_beta   90.00
_cell.angle_gamma   90.00
#
_symmetry.space_group_name_H-M   'P 1'
#
loop_
_entity.id
_entity.type
_entity.pdbx_description
1 polymer ?
#
loop_
_entity_poly.entity_id
_entity_poly.type
_entity_poly.pdbx_seq_one_letter_code
_entity_poly.pdbx_strand_id
1 'polypeptide(L)'
;MISRLSKLALGVVAALAVSAAPGAQAAPITLGLSLSSVGELTDRLLPGPPKPSTAQPTTASTSRVPKRTDKPGILSTVLSPLLGGQQSAAATATNGKAAPGASTSQKTLVLYDNTGSWAWLGEAYAVVASNLVSHGSSYVMHPVSSYAAGEMSGYTGVVYIGSTYDEPLPTAFLDDVLAGSRPVLWMAHNIWQLTARSANFAAQYGWNWVQYDFGAATSVSYEGVALKRDQLAVPSGLMITQITDGAKAAPVAVANGSAAGPINWATKSGNLTYIGEIPFSYVGHGDRYLAAADLIGQIANPAGLDRKRALVRIEDVGPDADPAELRAIADYLYSQQVPFSIAVYPRFENPLGVDNGGVPEAYNLAQRPQVVTALRYMQTRGGTLLMHGYTHQFGKEANPYDGMSANDFEFYRAHVDANDSVIYDGPVPGDSAAWMQGRINSARTAFMLAGFPVPTIFEPPHYAASAVDYQQIQNNFGKRYDRGLYFGGYCPGGACGTGVPQYDRIFGQYFPYLVRDIYGSVVAPEGLGNVEPEPFNNHPSRMPADLIDTAKAMKVVNDGVASFFYHPYLGVTYLQQTVSGIKAAGYQFVPVSTVMAG
;
A
#
# COMPACT_ATOMS: atom_id res chain seq x y z
N MET A 1 35.19 -14.07 -48.89
CA MET A 1 36.18 -15.05 -48.40
C MET A 1 36.16 -14.97 -46.88
N ILE A 2 35.25 -15.69 -46.20
CA ILE A 2 35.36 -17.08 -45.68
C ILE A 2 36.44 -17.13 -44.58
N SER A 3 36.15 -17.05 -43.26
CA SER A 3 35.33 -17.86 -42.33
C SER A 3 36.03 -19.10 -41.74
N ARG A 4 35.92 -19.27 -40.40
CA ARG A 4 35.44 -20.45 -39.61
C ARG A 4 36.04 -20.41 -38.19
N LEU A 5 35.30 -20.42 -37.07
CA LEU A 5 34.27 -21.33 -36.51
C LEU A 5 34.80 -22.66 -35.93
N SER A 6 34.91 -22.69 -34.59
CA SER A 6 34.15 -23.51 -33.62
C SER A 6 34.34 -25.05 -33.48
N LYS A 7 34.09 -25.51 -32.22
CA LYS A 7 33.68 -26.86 -31.73
C LYS A 7 34.78 -27.91 -31.54
N LEU A 8 34.64 -28.99 -30.75
CA LEU A 8 33.97 -29.34 -29.49
C LEU A 8 34.43 -30.80 -29.18
N ALA A 9 34.63 -31.15 -27.90
CA ALA A 9 34.19 -32.40 -27.25
C ALA A 9 34.96 -33.76 -27.27
N LEU A 10 34.79 -34.45 -26.12
CA LEU A 10 34.92 -35.88 -25.75
C LEU A 10 36.34 -36.48 -25.67
N GLY A 11 36.77 -37.23 -24.65
CA GLY A 11 36.11 -37.84 -23.48
C GLY A 11 36.61 -39.29 -23.34
N VAL A 12 37.09 -39.75 -22.17
CA VAL A 12 37.19 -41.18 -21.81
C VAL A 12 37.07 -41.37 -20.30
N VAL A 13 36.19 -42.30 -19.93
CA VAL A 13 35.88 -42.83 -18.59
C VAL A 13 36.86 -43.96 -18.23
N ALA A 14 37.27 -44.05 -16.96
CA ALA A 14 37.72 -45.30 -16.36
C ALA A 14 37.27 -45.36 -14.90
N ALA A 15 36.47 -46.38 -14.57
CA ALA A 15 36.00 -46.72 -13.23
C ALA A 15 36.99 -47.66 -12.55
N LEU A 16 37.28 -47.46 -11.27
CA LEU A 16 37.83 -48.47 -10.36
C LEU A 16 37.26 -48.23 -8.95
N ALA A 17 36.64 -49.28 -8.42
CA ALA A 17 36.03 -49.34 -7.10
C ALA A 17 37.09 -49.51 -6.00
N VAL A 18 36.99 -48.74 -4.91
CA VAL A 18 37.60 -49.07 -3.60
C VAL A 18 36.65 -48.66 -2.47
N SER A 19 36.57 -49.56 -1.49
CA SER A 19 35.77 -49.62 -0.27
C SER A 19 36.09 -48.58 0.83
N ALA A 20 35.03 -48.09 1.48
CA ALA A 20 34.83 -47.76 2.91
C ALA A 20 35.89 -46.96 3.75
N ALA A 21 35.56 -45.67 3.99
CA ALA A 21 35.48 -44.88 5.25
C ALA A 21 36.62 -44.85 6.32
N PRO A 22 36.67 -43.83 7.23
CA PRO A 22 36.32 -42.40 7.12
C PRO A 22 37.37 -41.44 7.72
N GLY A 23 37.39 -40.16 7.33
CA GLY A 23 38.01 -39.09 8.13
C GLY A 23 38.63 -37.95 7.33
N ALA A 24 38.19 -36.72 7.64
CA ALA A 24 38.66 -35.41 7.15
C ALA A 24 38.24 -35.03 5.72
N GLN A 25 37.08 -34.38 5.60
CA GLN A 25 36.76 -33.54 4.45
C GLN A 25 37.50 -32.21 4.54
N ALA A 26 38.26 -31.89 3.50
CA ALA A 26 38.73 -30.54 3.21
C ALA A 26 37.52 -29.68 2.80
N ALA A 27 37.40 -28.51 3.42
CA ALA A 27 36.36 -27.53 3.11
C ALA A 27 36.57 -26.93 1.71
N PRO A 28 35.53 -26.87 0.86
CA PRO A 28 35.59 -26.05 -0.34
C PRO A 28 35.41 -24.58 0.06
N ILE A 29 36.42 -23.76 -0.28
CA ILE A 29 36.33 -22.30 -0.21
C ILE A 29 35.25 -21.87 -1.21
N THR A 30 34.11 -21.43 -0.69
CA THR A 30 33.06 -20.76 -1.44
C THR A 30 33.40 -19.26 -1.42
N LEU A 31 33.72 -18.69 -2.59
CA LEU A 31 33.69 -17.24 -2.78
C LEU A 31 32.23 -16.80 -2.70
N GLY A 32 31.80 -16.37 -1.51
CA GLY A 32 30.50 -15.73 -1.31
C GLY A 32 30.52 -14.34 -1.92
N LEU A 33 30.01 -14.21 -3.14
CA LEU A 33 29.47 -12.94 -3.63
C LEU A 33 28.04 -12.87 -3.09
N SER A 34 27.84 -12.03 -2.08
CA SER A 34 26.52 -11.65 -1.56
C SER A 34 25.81 -10.83 -2.64
N LEU A 35 25.00 -11.48 -3.47
CA LEU A 35 24.07 -10.80 -4.39
C LEU A 35 22.93 -10.23 -3.55
N SER A 36 22.76 -8.92 -3.63
CA SER A 36 21.76 -8.11 -2.94
C SER A 36 20.34 -8.43 -3.42
N SER A 37 19.72 -9.45 -2.83
CA SER A 37 18.28 -9.71 -2.91
C SER A 37 17.60 -9.08 -1.70
N VAL A 38 17.07 -7.86 -1.81
CA VAL A 38 16.19 -7.32 -0.78
C VAL A 38 14.75 -7.53 -1.22
N GLY A 39 14.09 -8.50 -0.59
CA GLY A 39 12.71 -8.86 -0.85
C GLY A 39 11.71 -7.77 -0.47
N GLU A 40 10.46 -7.93 -0.91
CA GLU A 40 9.34 -7.01 -0.73
C GLU A 40 8.92 -6.83 0.75
N LEU A 41 9.42 -5.78 1.43
CA LEU A 41 9.19 -5.54 2.86
C LEU A 41 7.85 -4.86 3.17
N THR A 42 6.74 -5.62 3.18
CA THR A 42 5.42 -5.09 3.59
C THR A 42 4.72 -5.88 4.70
N ASP A 43 5.43 -6.24 5.78
CA ASP A 43 4.85 -7.05 6.88
C ASP A 43 4.10 -6.27 7.97
N ARG A 44 4.03 -4.94 7.90
CA ARG A 44 3.15 -4.15 8.79
C ARG A 44 1.74 -4.08 8.21
N LEU A 45 1.10 -5.23 8.13
CA LEU A 45 -0.31 -5.35 7.76
C LEU A 45 -1.18 -4.89 8.93
N LEU A 46 -2.28 -4.19 8.64
CA LEU A 46 -3.25 -3.90 9.67
C LEU A 46 -3.81 -5.21 10.24
N PRO A 47 -3.88 -5.36 11.58
CA PRO A 47 -4.56 -6.51 12.16
C PRO A 47 -6.05 -6.41 11.86
N GLY A 48 -6.79 -7.49 12.07
CA GLY A 48 -8.25 -7.45 12.06
C GLY A 48 -8.84 -6.78 13.31
N PRO A 49 -10.11 -6.37 13.30
CA PRO A 49 -10.76 -5.92 14.52
C PRO A 49 -10.76 -7.07 15.55
N PRO A 50 -10.77 -6.74 16.86
CA PRO A 50 -10.82 -7.76 17.90
C PRO A 50 -11.97 -8.73 17.70
N LYS A 51 -11.76 -9.99 18.07
CA LYS A 51 -12.83 -11.00 18.02
C LYS A 51 -14.07 -10.48 18.77
N PRO A 52 -15.26 -10.47 18.13
CA PRO A 52 -16.53 -10.16 18.77
C PRO A 52 -16.72 -10.90 20.09
N SER A 53 -17.28 -10.21 21.10
CA SER A 53 -17.52 -10.77 22.43
C SER A 53 -18.55 -11.90 22.41
N THR A 54 -19.51 -11.85 21.48
CA THR A 54 -20.49 -12.90 21.21
C THR A 54 -20.62 -13.15 19.70
N ALA A 55 -20.98 -14.38 19.31
CA ALA A 55 -21.22 -14.70 17.91
C ALA A 55 -22.52 -14.07 17.37
N GLN A 56 -23.54 -13.98 18.24
CA GLN A 56 -24.78 -13.27 17.96
C GLN A 56 -24.83 -11.98 18.79
N PRO A 57 -24.88 -10.81 18.15
CA PRO A 57 -25.12 -9.54 18.82
C PRO A 57 -26.47 -9.51 19.54
N THR A 58 -26.49 -8.89 20.72
CA THR A 58 -27.76 -8.66 21.43
C THR A 58 -28.43 -7.41 20.88
N THR A 59 -29.65 -7.52 20.36
CA THR A 59 -30.46 -6.39 19.87
C THR A 59 -31.05 -5.51 20.98
N ALA A 60 -30.47 -5.52 22.18
CA ALA A 60 -30.99 -4.75 23.29
C ALA A 60 -30.98 -3.26 22.92
N SER A 61 -32.18 -2.68 22.76
CA SER A 61 -32.42 -1.25 22.61
C SER A 61 -31.72 -0.51 23.76
N THR A 62 -30.53 0.02 23.51
CA THR A 62 -29.76 0.76 24.52
C THR A 62 -30.36 2.16 24.68
N SER A 63 -31.50 2.24 25.37
CA SER A 63 -32.00 3.47 25.99
C SER A 63 -31.14 3.91 27.19
N ARG A 64 -29.91 3.40 27.34
CA ARG A 64 -29.00 3.75 28.43
C ARG A 64 -27.85 4.61 27.89
N VAL A 65 -28.15 5.89 27.75
CA VAL A 65 -27.13 6.94 27.76
C VAL A 65 -26.44 6.89 29.13
N PRO A 66 -25.13 6.65 29.23
CA PRO A 66 -24.40 6.87 30.48
C PRO A 66 -24.55 8.35 30.84
N LYS A 67 -24.94 8.64 32.08
CA LYS A 67 -25.06 10.00 32.62
C LYS A 67 -23.80 10.80 32.25
N ARG A 68 -23.99 11.83 31.41
CA ARG A 68 -23.02 12.88 31.14
C ARG A 68 -22.71 13.54 32.48
N THR A 69 -21.47 13.45 32.95
CA THR A 69 -20.98 14.29 34.04
C THR A 69 -20.74 15.68 33.46
N ASP A 70 -21.74 16.55 33.61
CA ASP A 70 -21.64 17.94 33.22
C ASP A 70 -20.53 18.65 34.00
N LYS A 71 -19.46 19.02 33.30
CA LYS A 71 -18.78 20.29 33.54
C LYS A 71 -18.70 21.03 32.20
N PRO A 72 -19.43 22.15 32.04
CA PRO A 72 -19.32 22.95 30.83
C PRO A 72 -17.92 23.57 30.78
N GLY A 73 -17.15 23.19 29.76
CA GLY A 73 -15.94 23.90 29.39
C GLY A 73 -16.35 25.28 28.87
N ILE A 74 -16.01 26.31 29.64
CA ILE A 74 -16.22 27.71 29.28
C ILE A 74 -15.52 27.98 27.95
N LEU A 75 -16.28 28.49 26.97
CA LEU A 75 -15.75 29.15 25.77
C LEU A 75 -14.83 30.28 26.24
N SER A 76 -13.52 30.06 26.19
CA SER A 76 -12.54 31.11 26.49
C SER A 76 -12.36 31.98 25.25
N THR A 77 -13.08 33.10 25.21
CA THR A 77 -12.71 34.26 24.41
C THR A 77 -11.37 34.79 24.91
N VAL A 78 -10.30 34.55 24.16
CA VAL A 78 -8.97 35.04 24.51
C VAL A 78 -8.76 36.42 23.87
N LEU A 79 -8.84 37.47 24.69
CA LEU A 79 -8.18 38.75 24.40
C LEU A 79 -6.69 38.59 24.71
N SER A 80 -5.85 38.74 23.69
CA SER A 80 -4.38 38.70 23.79
C SER A 80 -3.80 39.93 24.47
N PRO A 81 -2.68 39.80 25.22
CA PRO A 81 -1.67 40.82 25.31
C PRO A 81 -0.50 40.52 24.35
N LEU A 82 -0.06 41.57 23.65
CA LEU A 82 1.14 41.63 22.83
C LEU A 82 2.39 41.33 23.64
N LEU A 83 3.10 40.23 23.33
CA LEU A 83 4.54 40.10 23.53
C LEU A 83 5.11 39.21 22.41
N GLY A 84 6.02 39.79 21.63
CA GLY A 84 6.59 39.20 20.43
C GLY A 84 7.47 37.98 20.70
N GLY A 85 7.21 36.92 19.94
CA GLY A 85 8.06 35.77 19.76
C GLY A 85 7.50 34.98 18.57
N GLN A 86 8.27 34.87 17.49
CA GLN A 86 7.86 34.20 16.25
C GLN A 86 7.47 32.74 16.53
N GLN A 87 6.18 32.44 16.57
CA GLN A 87 5.66 31.09 16.48
C GLN A 87 5.50 30.73 15.00
N SER A 88 6.17 29.63 14.62
CA SER A 88 5.92 28.90 13.37
C SER A 88 4.43 28.63 13.22
N ALA A 89 3.87 28.98 12.06
CA ALA A 89 2.46 28.77 11.75
C ALA A 89 2.09 27.28 11.95
N ALA A 90 1.03 27.04 12.73
CA ALA A 90 0.42 25.73 12.85
C ALA A 90 -0.05 25.26 11.47
N ALA A 91 0.37 24.05 11.06
CA ALA A 91 -0.06 23.44 9.81
C ALA A 91 -1.60 23.29 9.82
N THR A 92 -2.26 23.91 8.85
CA THR A 92 -3.69 23.69 8.58
C THR A 92 -3.88 22.27 8.05
N ALA A 93 -4.92 21.54 8.48
CA ALA A 93 -5.21 20.20 7.95
C ALA A 93 -5.33 20.23 6.41
N THR A 94 -4.54 19.41 5.71
CA THR A 94 -4.39 19.44 4.24
C THR A 94 -5.02 18.22 3.52
N ASN A 95 -5.59 17.26 4.25
CA ASN A 95 -6.20 16.05 3.71
C ASN A 95 -7.61 16.28 3.14
N GLY A 96 -8.15 15.28 2.43
CA GLY A 96 -9.53 15.34 1.88
C GLY A 96 -9.63 15.77 0.42
N LYS A 97 -8.52 16.12 -0.23
CA LYS A 97 -8.49 16.43 -1.67
C LYS A 97 -8.53 15.16 -2.50
N ALA A 98 -9.16 15.26 -3.68
CA ALA A 98 -9.20 14.18 -4.65
C ALA A 98 -7.87 14.02 -5.41
N ALA A 99 -7.62 12.83 -5.94
CA ALA A 99 -6.57 12.55 -6.90
C ALA A 99 -6.84 13.27 -8.24
N PRO A 100 -5.81 13.53 -9.06
CA PRO A 100 -6.00 13.94 -10.45
C PRO A 100 -6.95 12.99 -11.19
N GLY A 101 -7.82 13.54 -12.05
CA GLY A 101 -8.83 12.76 -12.78
C GLY A 101 -10.13 12.46 -12.01
N ALA A 102 -10.14 12.64 -10.70
CA ALA A 102 -11.33 12.49 -9.88
C ALA A 102 -12.42 13.53 -10.21
N SER A 103 -13.67 13.21 -9.91
CA SER A 103 -14.79 14.12 -10.12
C SER A 103 -14.77 15.28 -9.13
N THR A 104 -14.79 16.51 -9.64
CA THR A 104 -14.83 17.72 -8.81
C THR A 104 -16.20 18.00 -8.20
N SER A 105 -17.26 17.37 -8.71
CA SER A 105 -18.63 17.52 -8.19
C SER A 105 -19.00 16.46 -7.15
N GLN A 106 -18.14 15.46 -6.95
CA GLN A 106 -18.37 14.38 -6.00
C GLN A 106 -17.57 14.57 -4.73
N LYS A 107 -18.15 14.10 -3.63
CA LYS A 107 -17.58 14.17 -2.30
C LYS A 107 -18.10 13.01 -1.48
N THR A 108 -17.21 12.23 -0.88
CA THR A 108 -17.58 11.04 -0.09
C THR A 108 -17.37 11.29 1.40
N LEU A 109 -18.30 10.81 2.22
CA LEU A 109 -18.17 10.83 3.67
C LEU A 109 -17.62 9.49 4.16
N VAL A 110 -16.56 9.51 4.97
CA VAL A 110 -15.96 8.33 5.59
C VAL A 110 -16.15 8.42 7.11
N LEU A 111 -16.94 7.50 7.66
CA LEU A 111 -17.26 7.42 9.09
C LEU A 111 -16.60 6.20 9.70
N TYR A 112 -16.09 6.33 10.92
CA TYR A 112 -15.40 5.25 11.61
C TYR A 112 -15.67 5.23 13.11
N ASP A 113 -15.59 4.04 13.70
CA ASP A 113 -15.73 3.85 15.13
C ASP A 113 -14.52 4.42 15.90
N ASN A 114 -14.76 5.02 17.06
CA ASN A 114 -13.70 5.68 17.84
C ASN A 114 -13.74 5.41 19.34
N THR A 115 -14.48 4.39 19.79
CA THR A 115 -14.49 3.98 21.20
C THR A 115 -13.59 2.78 21.50
N GLY A 116 -13.27 2.60 22.78
CA GLY A 116 -12.51 1.45 23.29
C GLY A 116 -11.00 1.53 23.04
N SER A 117 -10.29 0.50 23.51
CA SER A 117 -8.82 0.39 23.40
C SER A 117 -8.33 0.24 21.95
N TRP A 118 -9.24 -0.09 21.03
CA TRP A 118 -8.96 -0.34 19.61
C TRP A 118 -9.44 0.78 18.70
N ALA A 119 -9.83 1.94 19.25
CA ALA A 119 -10.26 3.11 18.49
C ALA A 119 -9.25 3.55 17.40
N TRP A 120 -7.97 3.28 17.62
CA TRP A 120 -6.91 3.57 16.64
C TRP A 120 -7.06 2.76 15.34
N LEU A 121 -7.63 1.55 15.39
CA LEU A 121 -7.92 0.74 14.20
C LEU A 121 -9.02 1.39 13.37
N GLY A 122 -10.02 1.98 14.00
CA GLY A 122 -11.05 2.75 13.29
C GLY A 122 -10.44 3.88 12.48
N GLU A 123 -9.55 4.68 13.09
CA GLU A 123 -8.80 5.73 12.38
C GLU A 123 -7.93 5.14 11.25
N ALA A 124 -7.18 4.07 11.52
CA ALA A 124 -6.29 3.46 10.53
C ALA A 124 -7.04 2.91 9.31
N TYR A 125 -8.15 2.19 9.52
CA TYR A 125 -9.01 1.72 8.43
C TYR A 125 -9.66 2.89 7.68
N ALA A 126 -10.02 3.97 8.37
CA ALA A 126 -10.57 5.16 7.74
C ALA A 126 -9.53 5.87 6.87
N VAL A 127 -8.26 5.88 7.26
CA VAL A 127 -7.14 6.33 6.41
C VAL A 127 -7.04 5.47 5.15
N VAL A 128 -7.07 4.14 5.27
CA VAL A 128 -7.03 3.22 4.13
C VAL A 128 -8.18 3.48 3.15
N ALA A 129 -9.41 3.56 3.67
CA ALA A 129 -10.60 3.83 2.87
C ALA A 129 -10.55 5.23 2.23
N SER A 130 -10.12 6.25 2.96
CA SER A 130 -10.04 7.63 2.46
C SER A 130 -9.01 7.78 1.34
N ASN A 131 -7.85 7.12 1.46
CA ASN A 131 -6.87 7.08 0.38
C ASN A 131 -7.50 6.47 -0.89
N LEU A 132 -8.26 5.37 -0.77
CA LEU A 132 -8.96 4.75 -1.90
C LEU A 132 -10.04 5.67 -2.50
N VAL A 133 -10.88 6.27 -1.65
CA VAL A 133 -11.94 7.21 -2.05
C VAL A 133 -11.38 8.38 -2.88
N SER A 134 -10.17 8.85 -2.54
CA SER A 134 -9.53 9.98 -3.22
C SER A 134 -9.42 9.80 -4.74
N HIS A 135 -9.37 8.55 -5.23
CA HIS A 135 -9.33 8.25 -6.66
C HIS A 135 -10.57 8.76 -7.41
N GLY A 136 -11.75 8.60 -6.80
CA GLY A 136 -13.01 8.98 -7.41
C GLY A 136 -13.48 10.39 -7.05
N SER A 137 -13.20 10.85 -5.82
CA SER A 137 -13.79 12.09 -5.28
C SER A 137 -12.95 12.74 -4.19
N SER A 138 -13.30 13.98 -3.83
CA SER A 138 -12.85 14.54 -2.55
C SER A 138 -13.54 13.84 -1.38
N TYR A 139 -13.00 13.96 -0.16
CA TYR A 139 -13.60 13.28 0.99
C TYR A 139 -13.59 14.12 2.26
N VAL A 140 -14.49 13.77 3.16
CA VAL A 140 -14.44 14.15 4.58
C VAL A 140 -14.42 12.86 5.38
N MET A 141 -13.59 12.82 6.40
CA MET A 141 -13.47 11.70 7.31
C MET A 141 -13.60 12.21 8.74
N HIS A 142 -14.40 11.56 9.57
CA HIS A 142 -14.45 11.82 11.02
C HIS A 142 -15.12 10.65 11.76
N PRO A 143 -15.00 10.59 13.10
CA PRO A 143 -15.67 9.56 13.87
C PRO A 143 -17.19 9.56 13.71
N VAL A 144 -17.79 8.37 13.67
CA VAL A 144 -19.25 8.22 13.54
C VAL A 144 -19.99 8.84 14.72
N SER A 145 -19.40 8.87 15.92
CA SER A 145 -19.96 9.51 17.12
C SER A 145 -20.18 11.03 16.98
N SER A 146 -19.54 11.67 15.98
CA SER A 146 -19.72 13.10 15.68
C SER A 146 -20.70 13.37 14.53
N TYR A 147 -21.29 12.33 13.94
CA TYR A 147 -22.26 12.46 12.85
C TYR A 147 -23.47 13.31 13.26
N ALA A 148 -23.86 14.24 12.39
CA ALA A 148 -25.01 15.12 12.60
C ALA A 148 -26.20 14.71 11.72
N ALA A 149 -27.42 14.96 12.20
CA ALA A 149 -28.62 14.69 11.41
C ALA A 149 -28.61 15.44 10.06
N GLY A 150 -28.90 14.72 8.98
CA GLY A 150 -28.90 15.20 7.61
C GLY A 150 -27.52 15.31 6.97
N GLU A 151 -26.42 15.01 7.66
CA GLU A 151 -25.07 15.27 7.16
C GLU A 151 -24.79 14.52 5.85
N MET A 152 -25.17 13.23 5.76
CA MET A 152 -24.93 12.42 4.56
C MET A 152 -25.57 12.99 3.29
N SER A 153 -26.61 13.82 3.42
CA SER A 153 -27.29 14.44 2.26
C SER A 153 -26.37 15.34 1.43
N GLY A 154 -25.32 15.89 2.04
CA GLY A 154 -24.30 16.73 1.39
C GLY A 154 -23.24 15.97 0.60
N TYR A 155 -23.30 14.64 0.58
CA TYR A 155 -22.29 13.78 -0.03
C TYR A 155 -22.85 12.93 -1.16
N THR A 156 -21.95 12.42 -1.99
CA THR A 156 -22.24 11.47 -3.08
C THR A 156 -22.60 10.11 -2.52
N GLY A 157 -21.85 9.65 -1.51
CA GLY A 157 -22.10 8.43 -0.77
C GLY A 157 -21.32 8.41 0.55
N VAL A 158 -21.55 7.36 1.32
CA VAL A 158 -20.97 7.17 2.65
C VAL A 158 -20.24 5.84 2.71
N VAL A 159 -19.05 5.82 3.28
CA VAL A 159 -18.35 4.61 3.71
C VAL A 159 -18.33 4.61 5.24
N TYR A 160 -18.94 3.61 5.86
CA TYR A 160 -18.92 3.43 7.31
C TYR A 160 -18.13 2.17 7.69
N ILE A 161 -17.18 2.36 8.61
CA ILE A 161 -16.23 1.35 9.07
C ILE A 161 -16.56 0.99 10.52
N GLY A 162 -17.30 -0.11 10.68
CA GLY A 162 -17.66 -0.67 11.98
C GLY A 162 -16.55 -1.56 12.53
N SER A 163 -15.47 -0.97 13.04
CA SER A 163 -14.30 -1.69 13.58
C SER A 163 -14.37 -2.00 15.07
N THR A 164 -15.32 -1.39 15.80
CA THR A 164 -15.55 -1.62 17.23
C THR A 164 -16.90 -2.30 17.42
N TYR A 165 -16.88 -3.48 18.02
CA TYR A 165 -18.09 -4.21 18.34
C TYR A 165 -18.95 -3.43 19.35
N ASP A 166 -20.22 -3.20 19.01
CA ASP A 166 -21.18 -2.40 19.78
C ASP A 166 -20.77 -0.92 19.95
N GLU A 167 -20.09 -0.35 18.95
CA GLU A 167 -19.91 1.12 18.89
C GLU A 167 -21.29 1.79 18.99
N PRO A 168 -21.53 2.71 19.95
CA PRO A 168 -22.80 3.40 20.05
C PRO A 168 -23.04 4.31 18.83
N LEU A 169 -23.91 3.89 17.91
CA LEU A 169 -24.19 4.68 16.72
C LEU A 169 -25.20 5.79 17.01
N PRO A 170 -24.97 7.03 16.53
CA PRO A 170 -25.96 8.09 16.66
C PRO A 170 -27.27 7.68 15.98
N THR A 171 -28.40 7.90 16.66
CA THR A 171 -29.73 7.63 16.09
C THR A 171 -29.95 8.39 14.78
N ALA A 172 -29.38 9.59 14.69
CA ALA A 172 -29.39 10.42 13.48
C ALA A 172 -28.75 9.71 12.28
N PHE A 173 -27.62 9.02 12.47
CA PHE A 173 -26.96 8.27 11.40
C PHE A 173 -27.83 7.10 10.94
N LEU A 174 -28.37 6.31 11.89
CA LEU A 174 -29.24 5.18 11.57
C LEU A 174 -30.52 5.63 10.84
N ASP A 175 -31.14 6.72 11.29
CA ASP A 175 -32.35 7.29 10.67
C ASP A 175 -32.08 7.78 9.25
N ASP A 176 -30.96 8.49 9.03
CA ASP A 176 -30.59 8.98 7.70
C ASP A 176 -30.25 7.84 6.74
N VAL A 177 -29.61 6.76 7.19
CA VAL A 177 -29.34 5.57 6.35
C VAL A 177 -30.65 4.89 5.94
N LEU A 178 -31.63 4.79 6.84
CA LEU A 178 -32.92 4.14 6.57
C LEU A 178 -33.83 4.97 5.65
N ALA A 179 -33.79 6.30 5.78
CA ALA A 179 -34.66 7.22 5.05
C ALA A 179 -34.02 7.80 3.78
N GLY A 180 -32.69 7.82 3.72
CA GLY A 180 -31.92 8.52 2.70
C GLY A 180 -31.82 7.80 1.35
N SER A 181 -31.43 8.58 0.34
CA SER A 181 -31.21 8.09 -1.03
C SER A 181 -29.73 7.93 -1.40
N ARG A 182 -28.80 8.29 -0.50
CA ARG A 182 -27.37 8.22 -0.78
C ARG A 182 -26.86 6.79 -0.61
N PRO A 183 -26.02 6.28 -1.52
CA PRO A 183 -25.34 5.01 -1.34
C PRO A 183 -24.52 4.96 -0.05
N VAL A 184 -24.61 3.86 0.68
CA VAL A 184 -23.87 3.57 1.91
C VAL A 184 -23.16 2.23 1.76
N LEU A 185 -21.85 2.24 1.91
CA LEU A 185 -21.02 1.06 2.07
C LEU A 185 -20.73 0.87 3.56
N TRP A 186 -21.31 -0.17 4.15
CA TRP A 186 -21.17 -0.49 5.57
C TRP A 186 -20.28 -1.71 5.75
N MET A 187 -19.25 -1.62 6.59
CA MET A 187 -18.30 -2.72 6.81
C MET A 187 -18.37 -3.26 8.25
N ALA A 188 -18.35 -4.59 8.37
CA ALA A 188 -18.24 -5.37 9.61
C ALA A 188 -19.33 -5.09 10.66
N HIS A 189 -18.98 -4.47 11.79
CA HIS A 189 -19.79 -4.45 12.99
C HIS A 189 -20.99 -3.49 12.91
N ASN A 190 -21.82 -3.54 13.95
CA ASN A 190 -22.89 -2.59 14.27
C ASN A 190 -24.09 -2.58 13.31
N ILE A 191 -24.10 -3.41 12.26
CA ILE A 191 -25.25 -3.55 11.35
C ILE A 191 -26.55 -3.93 12.08
N TRP A 192 -26.45 -4.65 13.20
CA TRP A 192 -27.61 -5.01 14.03
C TRP A 192 -28.32 -3.79 14.60
N GLN A 193 -27.62 -2.69 14.89
CA GLN A 193 -28.23 -1.45 15.37
C GLN A 193 -29.11 -0.82 14.29
N LEU A 194 -28.67 -0.84 13.02
CA LEU A 194 -29.48 -0.39 11.88
C LEU A 194 -30.73 -1.24 11.70
N THR A 195 -30.58 -2.58 11.74
CA THR A 195 -31.73 -3.48 11.57
C THR A 195 -32.72 -3.41 12.75
N ALA A 196 -32.23 -3.21 13.98
CA ALA A 196 -33.08 -3.04 15.16
C ALA A 196 -33.79 -1.68 15.16
N ARG A 197 -33.20 -0.66 14.52
CA ARG A 197 -33.81 0.67 14.39
C ARG A 197 -35.08 0.65 13.55
N SER A 198 -35.20 -0.27 12.59
CA SER A 198 -36.41 -0.46 11.76
C SER A 198 -36.97 -1.87 11.89
N ALA A 199 -38.11 -2.02 12.55
CA ALA A 199 -38.82 -3.31 12.65
C ALA A 199 -39.21 -3.90 11.27
N ASN A 200 -39.23 -3.08 10.22
CA ASN A 200 -39.55 -3.50 8.85
C ASN A 200 -38.29 -3.70 7.97
N PHE A 201 -37.08 -3.66 8.55
CA PHE A 201 -35.82 -3.73 7.80
C PHE A 201 -35.78 -4.93 6.84
N ALA A 202 -36.05 -6.14 7.34
CA ALA A 202 -35.96 -7.36 6.53
C ALA A 202 -36.97 -7.37 5.37
N ALA A 203 -38.16 -6.79 5.53
CA ALA A 203 -39.13 -6.71 4.45
C ALA A 203 -38.80 -5.62 3.43
N GLN A 204 -38.22 -4.49 3.88
CA GLN A 204 -37.79 -3.38 3.03
C GLN A 204 -36.53 -3.70 2.23
N TYR A 205 -35.53 -4.33 2.87
CA TYR A 205 -34.24 -4.63 2.26
C TYR A 205 -34.14 -6.07 1.74
N GLY A 206 -35.05 -6.98 2.11
CA GLY A 206 -35.03 -8.36 1.61
C GLY A 206 -33.87 -9.20 2.12
N TRP A 207 -33.22 -8.80 3.20
CA TRP A 207 -32.18 -9.57 3.88
C TRP A 207 -32.08 -9.21 5.37
N ASN A 208 -31.40 -10.04 6.16
CA ASN A 208 -31.00 -9.71 7.52
C ASN A 208 -29.65 -10.37 7.90
N TRP A 209 -28.98 -9.87 8.93
CA TRP A 209 -27.81 -10.54 9.51
C TRP A 209 -28.25 -11.76 10.35
N VAL A 210 -27.34 -12.70 10.57
CA VAL A 210 -27.60 -13.94 11.33
C VAL A 210 -26.67 -14.06 12.53
N GLN A 211 -25.36 -14.22 12.30
CA GLN A 211 -24.33 -14.35 13.32
C GLN A 211 -22.94 -14.24 12.68
N TYR A 212 -21.91 -14.03 13.49
CA TYR A 212 -20.53 -14.20 13.04
C TYR A 212 -20.21 -15.67 12.79
N ASP A 213 -19.62 -15.92 11.64
CA ASP A 213 -18.86 -17.13 11.35
C ASP A 213 -17.39 -16.91 11.73
N PHE A 214 -16.83 -17.89 12.44
CA PHE A 214 -15.40 -17.95 12.75
C PHE A 214 -14.73 -19.12 12.02
N GLY A 215 -15.38 -19.63 10.96
CA GLY A 215 -14.89 -20.68 10.10
C GLY A 215 -13.82 -20.22 9.12
N ALA A 216 -13.16 -21.19 8.49
CA ALA A 216 -11.99 -20.99 7.63
C ALA A 216 -12.33 -20.54 6.20
N ALA A 217 -13.16 -19.51 6.04
CA ALA A 217 -13.33 -18.88 4.73
C ALA A 217 -12.01 -18.21 4.30
N THR A 218 -11.36 -18.75 3.27
CA THR A 218 -10.03 -18.33 2.78
C THR A 218 -10.05 -17.73 1.37
N SER A 219 -11.23 -17.58 0.78
CA SER A 219 -11.39 -16.88 -0.50
C SER A 219 -12.70 -16.12 -0.59
N VAL A 220 -12.73 -15.08 -1.42
CA VAL A 220 -13.90 -14.29 -1.77
C VAL A 220 -14.04 -14.25 -3.29
N SER A 221 -15.12 -14.81 -3.82
CA SER A 221 -15.47 -14.70 -5.23
C SER A 221 -16.12 -13.34 -5.50
N TYR A 222 -15.52 -12.56 -6.39
CA TYR A 222 -16.01 -11.26 -6.83
C TYR A 222 -15.77 -11.11 -8.33
N GLU A 223 -16.81 -10.73 -9.09
CA GLU A 223 -16.77 -10.62 -10.56
C GLU A 223 -16.16 -11.84 -11.28
N GLY A 224 -16.44 -13.05 -10.76
CA GLY A 224 -15.93 -14.30 -11.31
C GLY A 224 -14.46 -14.61 -10.98
N VAL A 225 -13.80 -13.76 -10.19
CA VAL A 225 -12.43 -13.96 -9.70
C VAL A 225 -12.45 -14.42 -8.25
N ALA A 226 -11.70 -15.48 -7.93
CA ALA A 226 -11.47 -15.91 -6.56
C ALA A 226 -10.31 -15.10 -5.97
N LEU A 227 -10.63 -14.15 -5.10
CA LEU A 227 -9.67 -13.35 -4.35
C LEU A 227 -9.28 -14.08 -3.06
N LYS A 228 -8.04 -13.92 -2.62
CA LYS A 228 -7.53 -14.51 -1.38
C LYS A 228 -8.18 -13.83 -0.17
N ARG A 229 -8.23 -14.57 0.94
CA ARG A 229 -8.56 -14.05 2.27
C ARG A 229 -7.63 -14.71 3.27
N ASP A 230 -6.78 -13.91 3.89
CA ASP A 230 -5.77 -14.41 4.82
C ASP A 230 -6.40 -15.13 6.03
N GLN A 231 -5.77 -16.23 6.47
CA GLN A 231 -6.24 -17.01 7.62
C GLN A 231 -6.18 -16.21 8.93
N LEU A 232 -5.27 -15.24 9.04
CA LEU A 232 -5.17 -14.34 10.19
C LEU A 232 -6.39 -13.42 10.32
N ALA A 233 -7.19 -13.24 9.27
CA ALA A 233 -8.45 -12.49 9.32
C ALA A 233 -9.63 -13.33 9.86
N VAL A 234 -9.50 -14.66 9.98
CA VAL A 234 -10.57 -15.55 10.46
C VAL A 234 -11.03 -15.23 11.89
N PRO A 235 -10.13 -14.98 12.88
CA PRO A 235 -10.54 -14.72 14.26
C PRO A 235 -11.40 -13.48 14.46
N SER A 236 -11.33 -12.48 13.57
CA SER A 236 -12.17 -11.28 13.60
C SER A 236 -13.63 -11.56 13.25
N GLY A 237 -13.91 -12.71 12.63
CA GLY A 237 -15.24 -13.15 12.24
C GLY A 237 -15.74 -12.53 10.93
N LEU A 238 -16.57 -13.29 10.23
CA LEU A 238 -17.32 -12.85 9.04
C LEU A 238 -18.82 -12.88 9.36
N MET A 239 -19.51 -11.74 9.29
CA MET A 239 -20.94 -11.70 9.53
C MET A 239 -21.71 -12.42 8.41
N ILE A 240 -22.47 -13.46 8.77
CA ILE A 240 -23.39 -14.11 7.85
C ILE A 240 -24.61 -13.22 7.64
N THR A 241 -25.00 -13.04 6.37
CA THR A 241 -26.29 -12.46 5.99
C THR A 241 -27.15 -13.46 5.23
N GLN A 242 -28.46 -13.41 5.48
CA GLN A 242 -29.45 -14.22 4.79
C GLN A 242 -30.34 -13.33 3.94
N ILE A 243 -30.37 -13.60 2.63
CA ILE A 243 -31.29 -12.96 1.69
C ILE A 243 -32.64 -13.70 1.76
N THR A 244 -33.70 -12.96 2.04
CA THR A 244 -35.08 -13.46 2.15
C THR A 244 -35.94 -13.08 0.94
N ASP A 245 -35.55 -12.05 0.18
CA ASP A 245 -36.21 -11.60 -1.03
C ASP A 245 -35.18 -11.22 -2.10
N GLY A 246 -34.94 -12.14 -3.05
CA GLY A 246 -33.98 -11.97 -4.15
C GLY A 246 -34.37 -10.89 -5.17
N ALA A 247 -35.59 -10.35 -5.12
CA ALA A 247 -35.97 -9.20 -5.95
C ALA A 247 -35.48 -7.87 -5.35
N LYS A 248 -35.08 -7.85 -4.07
CA LYS A 248 -34.61 -6.65 -3.36
C LYS A 248 -33.13 -6.69 -3.02
N ALA A 249 -32.63 -7.88 -2.67
CA ALA A 249 -31.24 -8.07 -2.28
C ALA A 249 -30.53 -9.10 -3.15
N ALA A 250 -29.23 -8.86 -3.36
CA ALA A 250 -28.36 -9.80 -4.07
C ALA A 250 -26.99 -9.88 -3.39
N PRO A 251 -26.31 -11.04 -3.43
CA PRO A 251 -24.90 -11.11 -3.09
C PRO A 251 -24.09 -10.40 -4.17
N VAL A 252 -23.18 -9.53 -3.76
CA VAL A 252 -22.21 -8.86 -4.64
C VAL A 252 -20.89 -9.64 -4.70
N ALA A 253 -20.54 -10.27 -3.59
CA ALA A 253 -19.39 -11.15 -3.47
C ALA A 253 -19.70 -12.28 -2.47
N VAL A 254 -19.06 -13.43 -2.65
CA VAL A 254 -19.33 -14.66 -1.89
C VAL A 254 -18.03 -15.20 -1.30
N ALA A 255 -17.97 -15.35 0.01
CA ALA A 255 -16.87 -16.01 0.69
C ALA A 255 -17.03 -17.53 0.63
N ASN A 256 -15.95 -18.23 0.33
CA ASN A 256 -15.92 -19.69 0.22
C ASN A 256 -14.91 -20.30 1.21
N GLY A 257 -15.17 -21.56 1.60
CA GLY A 257 -14.31 -22.32 2.53
C GLY A 257 -14.83 -22.37 3.96
N SER A 258 -15.95 -21.73 4.28
CA SER A 258 -16.60 -21.88 5.58
C SER A 258 -17.34 -23.24 5.70
N ALA A 259 -17.36 -23.79 6.91
CA ALA A 259 -18.16 -24.95 7.26
C ALA A 259 -19.68 -24.68 7.16
N ALA A 260 -20.10 -23.41 7.23
CA ALA A 260 -21.48 -22.99 7.01
C ALA A 260 -21.89 -23.02 5.53
N GLY A 261 -20.97 -23.34 4.62
CA GLY A 261 -21.14 -23.20 3.17
C GLY A 261 -20.76 -21.80 2.67
N PRO A 262 -21.07 -21.47 1.40
CA PRO A 262 -20.82 -20.15 0.86
C PRO A 262 -21.56 -19.06 1.65
N ILE A 263 -20.84 -17.99 2.03
CA ILE A 263 -21.38 -16.87 2.80
C ILE A 263 -21.46 -15.64 1.88
N ASN A 264 -22.57 -14.90 1.91
CA ASN A 264 -22.67 -13.60 1.25
C ASN A 264 -21.68 -12.63 1.92
N TRP A 265 -20.50 -12.49 1.33
CA TRP A 265 -19.43 -11.64 1.86
C TRP A 265 -19.81 -10.16 1.76
N ALA A 266 -20.43 -9.80 0.64
CA ALA A 266 -21.10 -8.52 0.48
C ALA A 266 -22.53 -8.70 -0.03
N THR A 267 -23.47 -7.95 0.54
CA THR A 267 -24.90 -7.97 0.19
C THR A 267 -25.34 -6.56 -0.18
N LYS A 268 -25.99 -6.39 -1.34
CA LYS A 268 -26.53 -5.11 -1.81
C LYS A 268 -28.05 -5.15 -1.83
N SER A 269 -28.67 -4.10 -1.29
CA SER A 269 -30.11 -3.85 -1.36
C SER A 269 -30.40 -2.37 -1.29
N GLY A 270 -31.15 -1.85 -2.26
CA GLY A 270 -31.42 -0.41 -2.36
C GLY A 270 -30.12 0.39 -2.38
N ASN A 271 -29.99 1.33 -1.45
CA ASN A 271 -28.79 2.17 -1.32
C ASN A 271 -27.73 1.58 -0.38
N LEU A 272 -27.97 0.42 0.24
CA LEU A 272 -27.05 -0.18 1.19
C LEU A 272 -26.27 -1.33 0.55
N THR A 273 -24.94 -1.24 0.59
CA THR A 273 -24.03 -2.35 0.37
C THR A 273 -23.37 -2.67 1.71
N TYR A 274 -23.55 -3.89 2.21
CA TYR A 274 -22.94 -4.36 3.45
C TYR A 274 -21.84 -5.35 3.16
N ILE A 275 -20.63 -5.16 3.72
CA ILE A 275 -19.53 -6.13 3.73
C ILE A 275 -19.43 -6.72 5.15
N GLY A 276 -19.44 -8.05 5.26
CA GLY A 276 -19.50 -8.76 6.55
C GLY A 276 -18.23 -8.70 7.42
N GLU A 277 -17.17 -8.02 6.97
CA GLU A 277 -15.89 -7.91 7.68
C GLU A 277 -15.16 -6.61 7.31
N ILE A 278 -13.98 -6.38 7.92
CA ILE A 278 -13.06 -5.31 7.50
C ILE A 278 -12.03 -5.87 6.51
N PRO A 279 -12.12 -5.54 5.21
CA PRO A 279 -11.29 -6.12 4.15
C PRO A 279 -9.90 -5.47 4.02
N PHE A 280 -9.50 -4.67 5.01
CA PHE A 280 -8.21 -3.99 5.08
C PHE A 280 -7.20 -4.71 5.99
N SER A 281 -7.64 -5.79 6.62
CA SER A 281 -6.83 -6.58 7.55
C SER A 281 -6.08 -7.70 6.83
N TYR A 282 -4.78 -7.84 7.16
CA TYR A 282 -3.89 -8.88 6.61
C TYR A 282 -3.91 -8.93 5.08
N VAL A 283 -3.82 -7.75 4.45
CA VAL A 283 -3.93 -7.60 3.00
C VAL A 283 -2.66 -8.08 2.30
N GLY A 284 -2.81 -8.92 1.28
CA GLY A 284 -1.72 -9.35 0.41
C GLY A 284 -2.06 -9.24 -1.08
N HIS A 285 -1.23 -9.85 -1.92
CA HIS A 285 -1.45 -9.91 -3.37
C HIS A 285 -2.68 -10.73 -3.74
N GLY A 286 -3.57 -10.14 -4.54
CA GLY A 286 -4.81 -10.79 -4.99
C GLY A 286 -5.84 -11.00 -3.88
N ASP A 287 -5.75 -10.24 -2.77
CA ASP A 287 -6.66 -10.33 -1.63
C ASP A 287 -8.03 -9.68 -1.90
N ARG A 288 -9.04 -10.05 -1.12
CA ARG A 288 -10.40 -9.46 -1.11
C ARG A 288 -10.41 -7.94 -0.94
N TYR A 289 -9.31 -7.35 -0.46
CA TYR A 289 -9.01 -5.93 -0.57
C TYR A 289 -9.36 -5.32 -1.94
N LEU A 290 -9.08 -6.04 -3.04
CA LEU A 290 -9.38 -5.56 -4.40
C LEU A 290 -10.89 -5.37 -4.63
N ALA A 291 -11.73 -6.30 -4.15
CA ALA A 291 -13.18 -6.13 -4.21
C ALA A 291 -13.64 -4.93 -3.38
N ALA A 292 -13.05 -4.72 -2.19
CA ALA A 292 -13.38 -3.55 -1.38
C ALA A 292 -12.97 -2.23 -2.05
N ALA A 293 -11.79 -2.19 -2.69
CA ALA A 293 -11.31 -1.02 -3.41
C ALA A 293 -12.20 -0.67 -4.61
N ASP A 294 -12.72 -1.67 -5.33
CA ASP A 294 -13.68 -1.44 -6.41
C ASP A 294 -15.03 -0.92 -5.87
N LEU A 295 -15.59 -1.56 -4.84
CA LEU A 295 -16.84 -1.11 -4.21
C LEU A 295 -16.73 0.31 -3.65
N ILE A 296 -15.59 0.69 -3.06
CA ILE A 296 -15.31 2.07 -2.66
C ILE A 296 -15.26 3.00 -3.87
N GLY A 297 -14.58 2.58 -4.94
CA GLY A 297 -14.52 3.33 -6.20
C GLY A 297 -15.91 3.63 -6.76
N GLN A 298 -16.80 2.64 -6.77
CA GLN A 298 -18.19 2.80 -7.20
C GLN A 298 -18.99 3.78 -6.34
N ILE A 299 -18.71 3.86 -5.03
CA ILE A 299 -19.33 4.85 -4.13
C ILE A 299 -18.77 6.25 -4.38
N ALA A 300 -17.45 6.35 -4.52
CA ALA A 300 -16.74 7.61 -4.68
C ALA A 300 -17.04 8.26 -6.03
N ASN A 301 -17.05 7.47 -7.10
CA ASN A 301 -17.42 7.88 -8.43
C ASN A 301 -18.09 6.74 -9.22
N PRO A 302 -19.44 6.67 -9.23
CA PRO A 302 -20.19 5.67 -9.99
C PRO A 302 -19.96 5.72 -11.51
N ALA A 303 -19.45 6.84 -12.04
CA ALA A 303 -19.13 7.02 -13.46
C ALA A 303 -17.61 6.92 -13.73
N GLY A 304 -16.88 6.24 -12.85
CA GLY A 304 -15.46 5.96 -13.01
C GLY A 304 -15.16 5.24 -14.32
N LEU A 305 -13.96 5.48 -14.85
CA LEU A 305 -13.49 4.83 -16.07
C LEU A 305 -13.07 3.39 -15.75
N ASP A 306 -13.20 2.49 -16.73
CA ASP A 306 -12.64 1.15 -16.64
C ASP A 306 -11.43 1.00 -17.57
N ARG A 307 -10.30 1.62 -17.20
CA ARG A 307 -9.02 1.46 -17.93
C ARG A 307 -8.16 0.42 -17.22
N LYS A 308 -7.47 -0.42 -18.00
CA LYS A 308 -6.45 -1.36 -17.48
C LYS A 308 -5.07 -0.90 -17.91
N ARG A 309 -4.37 -0.20 -17.00
CA ARG A 309 -3.03 0.36 -17.25
C ARG A 309 -1.95 -0.42 -16.53
N ALA A 310 -0.73 -0.40 -17.03
CA ALA A 310 0.42 -1.02 -16.37
C ALA A 310 1.60 -0.06 -16.30
N LEU A 311 2.43 -0.26 -15.27
CA LEU A 311 3.68 0.45 -15.05
C LEU A 311 4.80 -0.56 -14.77
N VAL A 312 6.03 -0.18 -15.08
CA VAL A 312 7.23 -0.89 -14.63
C VAL A 312 8.26 0.14 -14.15
N ARG A 313 8.81 -0.07 -12.96
CA ARG A 313 9.95 0.70 -12.41
C ARG A 313 11.19 -0.18 -12.37
N ILE A 314 12.31 0.35 -12.83
CA ILE A 314 13.63 -0.24 -12.64
C ILE A 314 14.19 0.33 -11.35
N GLU A 315 14.40 -0.52 -10.35
CA GLU A 315 14.70 -0.13 -8.96
C GLU A 315 16.21 -0.23 -8.66
N ASP A 316 16.63 0.42 -7.57
CA ASP A 316 17.98 0.39 -7.01
C ASP A 316 19.08 0.77 -8.00
N VAL A 317 18.82 1.76 -8.86
CA VAL A 317 19.79 2.19 -9.87
C VAL A 317 20.70 3.28 -9.31
N GLY A 318 21.88 2.88 -8.83
CA GLY A 318 22.90 3.78 -8.31
C GLY A 318 24.09 4.07 -9.23
N PRO A 319 25.08 4.84 -8.73
CA PRO A 319 26.38 5.02 -9.36
C PRO A 319 27.17 3.70 -9.57
N ASP A 320 26.82 2.66 -8.84
CA ASP A 320 27.37 1.30 -8.83
C ASP A 320 26.68 0.35 -9.83
N ALA A 321 25.57 0.76 -10.46
CA ALA A 321 24.85 -0.08 -11.42
C ALA A 321 25.68 -0.43 -12.67
N ASP A 322 25.46 -1.62 -13.26
CA ASP A 322 26.09 -2.04 -14.51
C ASP A 322 25.45 -1.31 -15.72
N PRO A 323 26.21 -0.48 -16.47
CA PRO A 323 25.71 0.22 -17.66
C PRO A 323 25.18 -0.71 -18.76
N ALA A 324 25.69 -1.94 -18.87
CA ALA A 324 25.28 -2.91 -19.88
C ALA A 324 23.90 -3.51 -19.55
N GLU A 325 23.64 -3.84 -18.29
CA GLU A 325 22.34 -4.32 -17.81
C GLU A 325 21.25 -3.26 -18.02
N LEU A 326 21.54 -2.00 -17.65
CA LEU A 326 20.63 -0.87 -17.87
C LEU A 326 20.27 -0.69 -19.35
N ARG A 327 21.25 -0.84 -20.25
CA ARG A 327 21.02 -0.76 -21.71
C ARG A 327 20.20 -1.93 -22.22
N ALA A 328 20.48 -3.14 -21.77
CA ALA A 328 19.74 -4.34 -22.19
C ALA A 328 18.26 -4.26 -21.79
N ILE A 329 17.97 -3.77 -20.58
CA ILE A 329 16.61 -3.53 -20.11
C ILE A 329 15.91 -2.46 -20.97
N ALA A 330 16.57 -1.33 -21.22
CA ALA A 330 16.01 -0.27 -22.05
C ALA A 330 15.76 -0.71 -23.49
N ASP A 331 16.66 -1.50 -24.08
CA ASP A 331 16.49 -2.04 -25.43
C ASP A 331 15.29 -2.96 -25.51
N TYR A 332 15.12 -3.86 -24.52
CA TYR A 332 13.95 -4.71 -24.45
C TYR A 332 12.66 -3.91 -24.30
N LEU A 333 12.55 -3.06 -23.28
CA LEU A 333 11.32 -2.30 -23.01
C LEU A 333 10.95 -1.39 -24.19
N TYR A 334 11.93 -0.74 -24.81
CA TYR A 334 11.71 0.05 -26.02
C TYR A 334 11.24 -0.78 -27.22
N SER A 335 11.83 -1.96 -27.44
CA SER A 335 11.38 -2.89 -28.50
C SER A 335 9.92 -3.31 -28.32
N GLN A 336 9.45 -3.30 -27.07
CA GLN A 336 8.07 -3.60 -26.69
C GLN A 336 7.18 -2.36 -26.60
N GLN A 337 7.70 -1.17 -26.91
CA GLN A 337 7.00 0.12 -26.75
C GLN A 337 6.45 0.31 -25.32
N VAL A 338 7.19 -0.20 -24.33
CA VAL A 338 6.85 -0.07 -22.91
C VAL A 338 7.60 1.12 -22.33
N PRO A 339 6.93 2.24 -22.01
CA PRO A 339 7.51 3.29 -21.20
C PRO A 339 7.73 2.79 -19.75
N PHE A 340 8.74 3.34 -19.08
CA PHE A 340 9.15 2.85 -17.76
C PHE A 340 9.74 3.96 -16.89
N SER A 341 9.84 3.69 -15.59
CA SER A 341 10.48 4.57 -14.62
C SER A 341 11.79 3.97 -14.13
N ILE A 342 12.69 4.79 -13.60
CA ILE A 342 13.99 4.37 -13.07
C ILE A 342 14.17 5.06 -11.72
N ALA A 343 14.18 4.29 -10.63
CA ALA A 343 14.43 4.79 -9.28
C ALA A 343 15.95 4.94 -9.08
N VAL A 344 16.43 6.19 -8.98
CA VAL A 344 17.86 6.50 -8.93
C VAL A 344 18.25 7.15 -7.61
N TYR A 345 19.21 6.56 -6.89
CA TYR A 345 19.94 7.23 -5.81
C TYR A 345 21.25 7.79 -6.38
N PRO A 346 21.57 9.08 -6.19
CA PRO A 346 22.68 9.71 -6.90
C PRO A 346 24.06 9.57 -6.23
N ARG A 347 24.14 8.92 -5.06
CA ARG A 347 25.38 8.79 -4.27
C ARG A 347 25.47 7.37 -3.68
N PHE A 348 26.56 6.66 -3.98
CA PHE A 348 26.82 5.30 -3.47
C PHE A 348 27.71 5.34 -2.24
N GLU A 349 27.25 4.81 -1.11
CA GLU A 349 28.03 4.67 0.12
C GLU A 349 28.22 3.18 0.44
N ASN A 350 29.46 2.77 0.70
CA ASN A 350 29.79 1.47 1.29
C ASN A 350 30.82 1.70 2.41
N PRO A 351 30.37 2.23 3.56
CA PRO A 351 31.27 2.70 4.61
C PRO A 351 32.01 1.58 5.34
N LEU A 352 31.53 0.34 5.22
CA LEU A 352 32.13 -0.85 5.83
C LEU A 352 32.95 -1.69 4.84
N GLY A 353 32.91 -1.37 3.54
CA GLY A 353 33.62 -2.13 2.50
C GLY A 353 33.15 -3.58 2.40
N VAL A 354 31.84 -3.82 2.50
CA VAL A 354 31.20 -5.14 2.68
C VAL A 354 31.65 -6.14 1.60
N ASP A 355 31.67 -5.68 0.36
CA ASP A 355 32.10 -6.40 -0.84
C ASP A 355 33.50 -6.00 -1.34
N ASN A 356 34.17 -5.06 -0.64
CA ASN A 356 35.46 -4.50 -1.02
C ASN A 356 36.55 -4.76 0.03
N GLY A 357 36.51 -5.93 0.67
CA GLY A 357 37.55 -6.38 1.61
C GLY A 357 37.73 -5.48 2.83
N GLY A 358 36.67 -4.79 3.27
CA GLY A 358 36.69 -3.85 4.39
C GLY A 358 37.18 -2.45 4.05
N VAL A 359 37.43 -2.15 2.76
CA VAL A 359 37.85 -0.81 2.31
C VAL A 359 36.62 0.04 1.98
N PRO A 360 36.40 1.16 2.69
CA PRO A 360 35.23 2.00 2.44
C PRO A 360 35.21 2.61 1.04
N GLU A 361 34.04 2.65 0.41
CA GLU A 361 33.85 3.29 -0.89
C GLU A 361 32.75 4.35 -0.89
N ALA A 362 33.00 5.38 -1.69
CA ALA A 362 32.20 6.59 -1.70
C ALA A 362 32.39 7.32 -3.05
N TYR A 363 31.36 7.33 -3.89
CA TYR A 363 31.32 8.12 -5.12
C TYR A 363 29.91 8.62 -5.48
N ASN A 364 29.87 9.71 -6.25
CA ASN A 364 28.68 10.31 -6.82
C ASN A 364 28.43 9.80 -8.24
N LEU A 365 27.19 9.89 -8.70
CA LEU A 365 26.79 9.56 -10.07
C LEU A 365 27.62 10.34 -11.13
N ALA A 366 27.97 11.60 -10.85
CA ALA A 366 28.80 12.42 -11.73
C ALA A 366 30.21 11.84 -11.98
N GLN A 367 30.71 10.98 -11.07
CA GLN A 367 32.01 10.31 -11.17
C GLN A 367 31.90 8.96 -11.92
N ARG A 368 30.72 8.63 -12.46
CA ARG A 368 30.41 7.36 -13.13
C ARG A 368 29.85 7.63 -14.54
N PRO A 369 30.69 8.13 -15.48
CA PRO A 369 30.23 8.60 -16.79
C PRO A 369 29.57 7.52 -17.64
N GLN A 370 29.95 6.25 -17.46
CA GLN A 370 29.30 5.13 -18.18
C GLN A 370 27.86 4.90 -17.70
N VAL A 371 27.61 4.97 -16.39
CA VAL A 371 26.27 4.90 -15.80
C VAL A 371 25.43 6.10 -16.22
N VAL A 372 25.99 7.32 -16.15
CA VAL A 372 25.32 8.54 -16.66
C VAL A 372 24.92 8.39 -18.13
N THR A 373 25.81 7.85 -18.96
CA THR A 373 25.52 7.61 -20.39
C THR A 373 24.44 6.55 -20.57
N ALA A 374 24.43 5.49 -19.76
CA ALA A 374 23.37 4.49 -19.77
C ALA A 374 22.02 5.08 -19.34
N LEU A 375 21.96 5.85 -18.26
CA LEU A 375 20.73 6.52 -17.81
C LEU A 375 20.17 7.47 -18.87
N ARG A 376 21.03 8.28 -19.53
CA ARG A 376 20.61 9.10 -20.69
C ARG A 376 20.08 8.24 -21.83
N TYR A 377 20.72 7.10 -22.11
CA TYR A 377 20.23 6.15 -23.09
C TYR A 377 18.84 5.62 -22.74
N MET A 378 18.61 5.22 -21.49
CA MET A 378 17.29 4.79 -21.01
C MET A 378 16.24 5.89 -21.19
N GLN A 379 16.58 7.16 -20.92
CA GLN A 379 15.67 8.29 -21.16
C GLN A 379 15.28 8.45 -22.63
N THR A 380 16.24 8.31 -23.56
CA THR A 380 15.93 8.32 -25.01
C THR A 380 15.05 7.14 -25.47
N ARG A 381 14.89 6.14 -24.61
CA ARG A 381 14.13 4.90 -24.83
C ARG A 381 12.82 4.85 -24.03
N GLY A 382 12.37 5.98 -23.47
CA GLY A 382 11.09 6.07 -22.75
C GLY A 382 11.20 5.92 -21.23
N GLY A 383 12.43 5.89 -20.68
CA GLY A 383 12.69 5.88 -19.25
C GLY A 383 12.50 7.26 -18.60
N THR A 384 11.88 7.31 -17.42
CA THR A 384 11.74 8.52 -16.59
C THR A 384 12.49 8.33 -15.28
N LEU A 385 13.41 9.24 -14.94
CA LEU A 385 14.13 9.19 -13.66
C LEU A 385 13.24 9.65 -12.50
N LEU A 386 13.27 8.90 -11.41
CA LEU A 386 12.69 9.23 -10.11
C LEU A 386 13.82 9.43 -9.10
N MET A 387 13.59 10.24 -8.08
CA MET A 387 14.54 10.37 -6.97
C MET A 387 14.26 9.27 -5.94
N HIS A 388 15.25 8.39 -5.76
CA HIS A 388 15.17 7.24 -4.85
C HIS A 388 16.03 7.48 -3.61
N GLY A 389 15.73 8.55 -2.88
CA GLY A 389 16.58 9.04 -1.80
C GLY A 389 17.85 9.76 -2.26
N TYR A 390 18.80 9.93 -1.33
CA TYR A 390 20.12 10.48 -1.61
C TYR A 390 21.18 9.38 -1.68
N THR A 391 21.25 8.51 -0.68
CA THR A 391 22.24 7.42 -0.62
C THR A 391 21.62 6.04 -0.52
N HIS A 392 20.30 5.92 -0.37
CA HIS A 392 19.63 4.64 -0.19
C HIS A 392 20.16 3.85 1.02
N GLN A 393 20.60 4.54 2.07
CA GLN A 393 21.04 3.95 3.32
C GLN A 393 21.16 5.04 4.41
N PHE A 394 21.16 4.65 5.68
CA PHE A 394 21.31 5.56 6.81
C PHE A 394 22.73 5.52 7.43
N GLY A 395 23.57 6.47 7.01
CA GLY A 395 24.86 6.73 7.66
C GLY A 395 25.89 5.61 7.48
N LYS A 396 26.28 4.93 8.55
CA LYS A 396 27.17 3.75 8.49
C LYS A 396 26.57 2.54 9.18
N GLU A 397 25.30 2.64 9.55
CA GLU A 397 24.63 1.65 10.36
C GLU A 397 24.04 0.59 9.45
N ALA A 398 24.18 -0.68 9.84
CA ALA A 398 23.37 -1.75 9.27
C ALA A 398 21.90 -1.48 9.60
N ASN A 399 21.12 -1.18 8.57
CA ASN A 399 19.76 -0.68 8.72
C ASN A 399 18.85 -1.19 7.58
N PRO A 400 18.56 -2.49 7.51
CA PRO A 400 18.86 -3.52 8.52
C PRO A 400 20.09 -4.39 8.23
N TYR A 401 20.75 -4.27 7.07
CA TYR A 401 21.69 -5.28 6.58
C TYR A 401 23.15 -4.93 6.86
N ASP A 402 23.71 -3.94 6.15
CA ASP A 402 25.17 -3.83 6.04
C ASP A 402 25.71 -2.40 5.86
N GLY A 403 24.84 -1.40 5.85
CA GLY A 403 25.20 0.01 5.70
C GLY A 403 25.52 0.44 4.27
N MET A 404 25.43 -0.47 3.30
CA MET A 404 25.68 -0.20 1.88
C MET A 404 24.42 0.36 1.21
N SER A 405 24.62 1.28 0.26
CA SER A 405 23.56 1.74 -0.64
C SER A 405 22.84 0.58 -1.33
N ALA A 406 21.59 0.80 -1.74
CA ALA A 406 20.64 -0.21 -2.25
C ALA A 406 20.13 -1.19 -1.18
N ASN A 407 20.99 -1.70 -0.31
CA ASN A 407 20.59 -2.73 0.64
C ASN A 407 19.71 -2.16 1.77
N ASP A 408 20.01 -0.96 2.25
CA ASP A 408 19.45 -0.43 3.49
C ASP A 408 18.37 0.66 3.32
N PHE A 409 17.67 0.95 4.42
CA PHE A 409 16.72 2.03 4.56
C PHE A 409 17.42 3.37 4.79
N GLU A 410 16.92 4.41 4.13
CA GLU A 410 17.45 5.77 4.29
C GLU A 410 16.68 6.61 5.32
N PHE A 411 15.35 6.55 5.32
CA PHE A 411 14.46 7.47 6.04
C PHE A 411 13.70 6.80 7.20
N TYR A 412 14.08 5.57 7.55
CA TYR A 412 13.47 4.84 8.65
C TYR A 412 14.46 3.81 9.22
N ARG A 413 14.31 3.45 10.49
CA ARG A 413 15.12 2.41 11.15
C ARG A 413 14.47 1.05 11.04
N ALA A 414 15.29 0.05 10.74
CA ALA A 414 14.89 -1.34 10.76
C ALA A 414 16.05 -2.25 11.16
N HIS A 415 15.73 -3.46 11.62
CA HIS A 415 16.67 -4.56 11.83
C HIS A 415 16.08 -5.89 11.35
N VAL A 416 16.93 -6.89 11.09
CA VAL A 416 16.49 -8.29 10.95
C VAL A 416 16.45 -8.93 12.34
N ASP A 417 15.32 -9.49 12.73
CA ASP A 417 15.15 -10.16 14.02
C ASP A 417 15.70 -11.60 14.03
N ALA A 418 15.59 -12.27 15.17
CA ALA A 418 16.06 -13.66 15.32
C ALA A 418 15.27 -14.68 14.49
N ASN A 419 14.13 -14.30 13.90
CA ASN A 419 13.32 -15.14 13.04
C ASN A 419 13.58 -14.89 11.55
N ASP A 420 14.56 -14.06 11.20
CA ASP A 420 14.83 -13.63 9.84
C ASP A 420 13.70 -12.75 9.26
N SER A 421 13.08 -11.89 10.07
CA SER A 421 12.08 -10.92 9.60
C SER A 421 12.58 -9.48 9.76
N VAL A 422 12.25 -8.60 8.80
CA VAL A 422 12.56 -7.17 8.95
C VAL A 422 11.56 -6.51 9.88
N ILE A 423 12.08 -5.90 10.94
CA ILE A 423 11.32 -5.18 11.94
C ILE A 423 11.60 -3.70 11.81
N TYR A 424 10.54 -2.93 11.56
CA TYR A 424 10.54 -1.48 11.63
C TYR A 424 10.68 -1.00 13.09
N ASP A 425 11.69 -0.17 13.36
CA ASP A 425 12.04 0.33 14.70
C ASP A 425 11.55 1.75 14.99
N GLY A 426 11.42 2.58 13.96
CA GLY A 426 11.00 3.98 14.11
C GLY A 426 11.74 4.93 13.17
N PRO A 427 11.47 6.24 13.26
CA PRO A 427 12.25 7.24 12.54
C PRO A 427 13.74 7.21 12.89
N VAL A 428 14.58 7.67 11.97
CA VAL A 428 16.03 7.75 12.18
C VAL A 428 16.41 8.75 13.28
N PRO A 429 17.55 8.55 13.98
CA PRO A 429 18.05 9.54 14.93
C PRO A 429 18.21 10.94 14.29
N GLY A 430 17.57 11.94 14.89
CA GLY A 430 17.57 13.32 14.37
C GLY A 430 16.55 13.59 13.27
N ASP A 431 15.63 12.66 13.03
CA ASP A 431 14.54 12.83 12.06
C ASP A 431 13.78 14.14 12.29
N SER A 432 13.64 14.90 11.21
CA SER A 432 12.99 16.21 11.20
C SER A 432 12.81 16.71 9.78
N ALA A 433 11.88 17.66 9.61
CA ALA A 433 11.67 18.33 8.34
C ALA A 433 12.96 18.94 7.76
N ALA A 434 13.81 19.51 8.61
CA ALA A 434 15.08 20.11 8.18
C ALA A 434 16.08 19.05 7.73
N TRP A 435 16.14 17.91 8.42
CA TRP A 435 17.02 16.80 8.06
C TRP A 435 16.62 16.23 6.69
N MET A 436 15.34 15.91 6.48
CA MET A 436 14.85 15.40 5.21
C MET A 436 15.02 16.40 4.07
N GLN A 437 14.75 17.69 4.31
CA GLN A 437 15.03 18.74 3.33
C GLN A 437 16.52 18.78 2.94
N GLY A 438 17.43 18.55 3.90
CA GLY A 438 18.86 18.44 3.66
C GLY A 438 19.22 17.25 2.76
N ARG A 439 18.62 16.08 2.99
CA ARG A 439 18.78 14.88 2.13
C ARG A 439 18.27 15.16 0.72
N ILE A 440 17.07 15.71 0.57
CA ILE A 440 16.50 16.12 -0.72
C ILE A 440 17.42 17.10 -1.46
N ASN A 441 17.93 18.14 -0.77
CA ASN A 441 18.82 19.13 -1.39
C ASN A 441 20.16 18.53 -1.84
N SER A 442 20.68 17.56 -1.08
CA SER A 442 21.89 16.83 -1.45
C SER A 442 21.66 15.98 -2.70
N ALA A 443 20.55 15.23 -2.76
CA ALA A 443 20.17 14.48 -3.94
C ALA A 443 19.98 15.38 -5.17
N ARG A 444 19.25 16.50 -5.03
CA ARG A 444 19.07 17.50 -6.10
C ARG A 444 20.40 17.98 -6.67
N THR A 445 21.32 18.33 -5.79
CA THR A 445 22.66 18.81 -6.17
C THR A 445 23.42 17.72 -6.93
N ALA A 446 23.39 16.48 -6.44
CA ALA A 446 24.07 15.36 -7.07
C ALA A 446 23.50 15.03 -8.48
N PHE A 447 22.17 15.08 -8.67
CA PHE A 447 21.56 14.95 -10.01
C PHE A 447 22.01 16.05 -10.96
N MET A 448 21.99 17.32 -10.52
CA MET A 448 22.42 18.46 -11.34
C MET A 448 23.90 18.36 -11.74
N LEU A 449 24.77 17.96 -10.81
CA LEU A 449 26.20 17.76 -11.08
C LEU A 449 26.46 16.59 -12.04
N ALA A 450 25.62 15.55 -12.01
CA ALA A 450 25.63 14.46 -13.00
C ALA A 450 25.05 14.87 -14.37
N GLY A 451 24.56 16.12 -14.50
CA GLY A 451 24.02 16.65 -15.74
C GLY A 451 22.61 16.14 -16.06
N PHE A 452 21.80 15.84 -15.04
CA PHE A 452 20.38 15.53 -15.16
C PHE A 452 19.51 16.65 -14.57
N PRO A 453 18.29 16.86 -15.11
CA PRO A 453 17.26 17.58 -14.39
C PRO A 453 16.95 16.90 -13.05
N VAL A 454 16.52 17.69 -12.07
CA VAL A 454 16.01 17.16 -10.81
C VAL A 454 14.73 16.35 -11.06
N PRO A 455 14.64 15.08 -10.62
CA PRO A 455 13.41 14.30 -10.72
C PRO A 455 12.23 14.96 -10.01
N THR A 456 11.02 14.80 -10.57
CA THR A 456 9.78 15.40 -10.03
C THR A 456 8.90 14.43 -9.27
N ILE A 457 9.34 13.17 -9.13
CA ILE A 457 8.67 12.10 -8.40
C ILE A 457 9.70 11.53 -7.44
N PHE A 458 9.28 11.29 -6.20
CA PHE A 458 10.10 10.69 -5.17
C PHE A 458 9.62 9.28 -4.86
N GLU A 459 10.53 8.39 -4.54
CA GLU A 459 10.21 7.05 -4.05
C GLU A 459 11.18 6.75 -2.89
N PRO A 460 10.68 6.68 -1.64
CA PRO A 460 11.55 6.44 -0.49
C PRO A 460 12.16 5.04 -0.59
N PRO A 461 13.49 4.89 -0.44
CA PRO A 461 14.15 3.60 -0.29
C PRO A 461 13.37 2.64 0.60
N HIS A 462 13.08 1.44 0.06
CA HIS A 462 12.26 0.40 0.72
C HIS A 462 10.85 0.86 1.14
N TYR A 463 10.31 1.85 0.43
CA TYR A 463 9.02 2.50 0.66
C TYR A 463 8.81 3.10 2.06
N ALA A 464 9.86 3.30 2.86
CA ALA A 464 9.70 3.70 4.25
C ALA A 464 10.26 5.09 4.54
N ALA A 465 9.44 5.90 5.20
CA ALA A 465 9.78 7.21 5.73
C ALA A 465 8.91 7.51 6.96
N SER A 466 9.33 8.47 7.79
CA SER A 466 8.51 8.96 8.89
C SER A 466 7.34 9.83 8.39
N ALA A 467 6.38 10.14 9.28
CA ALA A 467 5.26 11.01 8.91
C ALA A 467 5.72 12.43 8.52
N VAL A 468 6.77 12.95 9.18
CA VAL A 468 7.32 14.27 8.86
C VAL A 468 8.07 14.24 7.52
N ASP A 469 8.71 13.13 7.19
CA ASP A 469 9.40 12.95 5.92
C ASP A 469 8.44 12.82 4.75
N TYR A 470 7.33 12.09 4.89
CA TYR A 470 6.27 12.08 3.88
C TYR A 470 5.68 13.47 3.64
N GLN A 471 5.54 14.31 4.68
CA GLN A 471 5.15 15.71 4.51
C GLN A 471 6.20 16.52 3.74
N GLN A 472 7.50 16.33 4.00
CA GLN A 472 8.54 17.01 3.24
C GLN A 472 8.62 16.55 1.79
N ILE A 473 8.39 15.25 1.54
CA ILE A 473 8.28 14.71 0.18
C ILE A 473 7.09 15.36 -0.54
N GLN A 474 5.93 15.45 0.13
CA GLN A 474 4.76 16.12 -0.44
C GLN A 474 5.04 17.59 -0.77
N ASN A 475 5.69 18.34 0.13
CA ASN A 475 6.04 19.75 -0.09
C ASN A 475 7.00 19.97 -1.27
N ASN A 476 7.91 19.02 -1.50
CA ASN A 476 8.97 19.17 -2.51
C ASN A 476 8.61 18.60 -3.89
N PHE A 477 7.80 17.55 -3.93
CA PHE A 477 7.49 16.80 -5.16
C PHE A 477 5.98 16.73 -5.44
N GLY A 478 5.16 16.66 -4.39
CA GLY A 478 3.71 16.42 -4.47
C GLY A 478 3.32 15.08 -5.09
N LYS A 479 4.31 14.24 -5.46
CA LYS A 479 4.17 12.99 -6.20
C LYS A 479 5.09 11.92 -5.65
N ARG A 480 4.54 10.75 -5.35
CA ARG A 480 5.25 9.56 -4.91
C ARG A 480 4.97 8.36 -5.81
N TYR A 481 5.86 7.38 -5.83
CA TYR A 481 5.64 6.11 -6.52
C TYR A 481 6.10 4.96 -5.61
N ASP A 482 5.30 4.61 -4.61
CA ASP A 482 5.68 3.66 -3.57
C ASP A 482 4.46 2.95 -2.95
N ARG A 483 4.72 2.19 -1.87
CA ARG A 483 3.72 1.70 -0.92
C ARG A 483 3.85 2.43 0.40
N GLY A 484 3.20 3.57 0.51
CA GLY A 484 3.34 4.44 1.69
C GLY A 484 3.05 3.74 3.02
N LEU A 485 3.81 4.14 4.05
CA LEU A 485 3.56 3.84 5.45
C LEU A 485 2.70 4.93 6.08
N TYR A 486 1.84 4.50 6.98
CA TYR A 486 0.92 5.35 7.73
C TYR A 486 0.97 4.97 9.21
N PHE A 487 0.51 5.88 10.07
CA PHE A 487 0.70 5.77 11.51
C PHE A 487 -0.59 6.11 12.25
N GLY A 488 -0.98 5.27 13.21
CA GLY A 488 -2.11 5.58 14.09
C GLY A 488 -1.90 6.89 14.85
N GLY A 489 -2.98 7.60 15.17
CA GLY A 489 -2.93 8.86 15.91
C GLY A 489 -2.49 10.07 15.07
N TYR A 490 -2.15 9.88 13.79
CA TYR A 490 -1.81 10.98 12.89
C TYR A 490 -3.03 11.79 12.43
N CYS A 491 -4.23 11.20 12.42
CA CYS A 491 -5.47 11.80 11.93
C CYS A 491 -6.56 11.92 13.01
N PRO A 492 -6.28 12.49 14.20
CA PRO A 492 -7.23 12.53 15.30
C PRO A 492 -8.52 13.24 14.89
N GLY A 493 -9.65 12.56 15.05
CA GLY A 493 -10.96 13.08 14.66
C GLY A 493 -11.12 13.35 13.16
N GLY A 494 -10.25 12.77 12.32
CA GLY A 494 -10.22 12.99 10.87
C GLY A 494 -9.28 14.10 10.38
N ALA A 495 -8.67 14.85 11.29
CA ALA A 495 -7.76 15.95 10.98
C ALA A 495 -6.31 15.44 10.84
N CYS A 496 -5.93 14.99 9.66
CA CYS A 496 -4.57 14.48 9.43
C CYS A 496 -3.52 15.58 9.56
N GLY A 497 -2.39 15.25 10.19
CA GLY A 497 -1.27 16.17 10.43
C GLY A 497 -1.42 17.03 11.68
N THR A 498 -2.55 16.96 12.40
CA THR A 498 -2.71 17.64 13.69
C THR A 498 -2.40 16.73 14.88
N GLY A 499 -2.31 15.41 14.65
CA GLY A 499 -2.00 14.42 15.67
C GLY A 499 -0.51 14.10 15.79
N VAL A 500 -0.19 13.25 16.78
CA VAL A 500 1.16 12.72 16.97
C VAL A 500 1.18 11.30 16.42
N PRO A 501 2.02 11.01 15.41
CA PRO A 501 2.12 9.68 14.82
C PRO A 501 2.61 8.65 15.85
N GLN A 502 1.91 7.53 15.95
CA GLN A 502 2.26 6.39 16.81
C GLN A 502 3.03 5.38 15.96
N TYR A 503 4.36 5.44 16.02
CA TYR A 503 5.25 4.61 15.21
C TYR A 503 5.23 3.12 15.59
N ASP A 504 4.72 2.78 16.77
CA ASP A 504 4.39 1.40 17.18
C ASP A 504 3.09 0.88 16.53
N ARG A 505 2.31 1.76 15.89
CA ARG A 505 1.07 1.48 15.16
C ARG A 505 1.20 1.87 13.69
N ILE A 506 2.30 1.44 13.10
CA ILE A 506 2.63 1.56 11.70
C ILE A 506 1.85 0.56 10.84
N PHE A 507 1.45 0.96 9.65
CA PHE A 507 0.89 0.08 8.64
C PHE A 507 1.20 0.55 7.22
N GLY A 508 1.39 -0.39 6.30
CA GLY A 508 1.56 -0.10 4.87
C GLY A 508 0.25 -0.17 4.10
N GLN A 509 0.20 0.50 2.94
CA GLN A 509 -0.89 0.32 1.98
C GLN A 509 -0.35 0.32 0.56
N TYR A 510 -0.69 -0.73 -0.21
CA TYR A 510 -0.60 -0.68 -1.67
C TYR A 510 -1.90 -0.16 -2.25
N PHE A 511 -1.82 0.42 -3.45
CA PHE A 511 -2.98 0.93 -4.17
C PHE A 511 -3.24 0.15 -5.46
N PRO A 512 -4.49 -0.12 -5.83
CA PRO A 512 -4.82 -0.71 -7.12
C PRO A 512 -4.98 0.33 -8.24
N TYR A 513 -5.05 1.62 -7.91
CA TYR A 513 -5.21 2.75 -8.82
C TYR A 513 -4.61 4.03 -8.22
N LEU A 514 -4.49 5.10 -9.01
CA LEU A 514 -3.93 6.38 -8.55
C LEU A 514 -4.72 6.92 -7.36
N VAL A 515 -4.02 7.34 -6.30
CA VAL A 515 -4.65 8.03 -5.16
C VAL A 515 -4.00 9.38 -4.89
N ARG A 516 -4.70 10.21 -4.12
CA ARG A 516 -4.08 11.23 -3.28
C ARG A 516 -4.21 10.81 -1.83
N ASP A 517 -3.08 10.55 -1.19
CA ASP A 517 -3.08 10.04 0.17
C ASP A 517 -3.40 11.11 1.23
N ILE A 518 -3.46 10.69 2.49
CA ILE A 518 -3.66 11.57 3.64
C ILE A 518 -2.52 12.58 3.89
N TYR A 519 -1.33 12.36 3.35
CA TYR A 519 -0.24 13.35 3.36
C TYR A 519 -0.44 14.43 2.29
N GLY A 520 -1.30 14.17 1.30
CA GLY A 520 -1.62 15.05 0.18
C GLY A 520 -0.82 14.75 -1.09
N SER A 521 0.03 13.72 -1.10
CA SER A 521 0.81 13.28 -2.25
C SER A 521 -0.06 12.56 -3.26
N VAL A 522 0.16 12.81 -4.55
CA VAL A 522 -0.34 11.93 -5.63
C VAL A 522 0.54 10.69 -5.68
N VAL A 523 -0.02 9.50 -5.46
CA VAL A 523 0.76 8.26 -5.34
C VAL A 523 0.50 7.36 -6.54
N ALA A 524 1.52 7.15 -7.37
CA ALA A 524 1.47 6.13 -8.41
C ALA A 524 1.40 4.73 -7.77
N PRO A 525 0.51 3.85 -8.25
CA PRO A 525 0.27 2.55 -7.62
C PRO A 525 1.47 1.62 -7.76
N GLU A 526 1.71 0.78 -6.74
CA GLU A 526 2.67 -0.32 -6.78
C GLU A 526 2.02 -1.60 -6.22
N GLY A 527 1.20 -2.30 -7.01
CA GLY A 527 0.32 -3.37 -6.52
C GLY A 527 0.81 -4.81 -6.77
N LEU A 528 1.70 -5.03 -7.74
CA LEU A 528 2.13 -6.38 -8.13
C LEU A 528 3.37 -6.86 -7.37
N GLY A 529 4.25 -5.96 -6.91
CA GLY A 529 5.52 -6.29 -6.24
C GLY A 529 6.68 -6.40 -7.22
N ASN A 530 7.61 -7.32 -6.98
CA ASN A 530 8.75 -7.57 -7.86
C ASN A 530 8.96 -9.05 -8.14
N VAL A 531 9.76 -9.32 -9.17
CA VAL A 531 10.34 -10.64 -9.38
C VAL A 531 11.45 -10.83 -8.36
N GLU A 532 11.30 -11.83 -7.51
CA GLU A 532 12.24 -12.21 -6.46
C GLU A 532 12.46 -13.73 -6.54
N PRO A 533 13.46 -14.22 -7.29
CA PRO A 533 13.59 -15.65 -7.57
C PRO A 533 13.91 -16.51 -6.35
N GLU A 534 14.52 -15.92 -5.32
CA GLU A 534 14.93 -16.61 -4.11
C GLU A 534 14.08 -16.16 -2.91
N PRO A 535 13.73 -17.05 -1.98
CA PRO A 535 13.10 -16.63 -0.74
C PRO A 535 14.07 -15.80 0.10
N PHE A 536 13.57 -14.75 0.75
CA PHE A 536 14.38 -13.85 1.58
C PHE A 536 13.57 -13.24 2.71
N ASN A 537 14.13 -13.17 3.92
CA ASN A 537 13.50 -12.61 5.12
C ASN A 537 12.06 -13.11 5.37
N ASN A 538 11.83 -14.43 5.28
CA ASN A 538 10.52 -15.10 5.32
C ASN A 538 9.53 -14.79 4.18
N HIS A 539 9.91 -13.96 3.21
CA HIS A 539 9.12 -13.76 2.00
C HIS A 539 9.37 -14.91 1.01
N PRO A 540 8.32 -15.54 0.45
CA PRO A 540 8.50 -16.58 -0.56
C PRO A 540 9.02 -15.99 -1.87
N SER A 541 9.71 -16.81 -2.66
CA SER A 541 10.06 -16.47 -4.04
C SER A 541 8.84 -16.02 -4.83
N ARG A 542 8.98 -14.99 -5.65
CA ARG A 542 7.95 -14.48 -6.55
C ARG A 542 8.46 -14.46 -7.98
N MET A 543 7.87 -15.29 -8.83
CA MET A 543 8.22 -15.44 -10.23
C MET A 543 7.30 -14.61 -11.12
N PRO A 544 7.63 -14.41 -12.41
CA PRO A 544 6.74 -13.70 -13.34
C PRO A 544 5.28 -14.18 -13.33
N ALA A 545 5.05 -15.48 -13.16
CA ALA A 545 3.70 -16.05 -13.09
C ALA A 545 2.87 -15.48 -11.92
N ASP A 546 3.49 -15.29 -10.73
CA ASP A 546 2.82 -14.76 -9.55
C ASP A 546 2.38 -13.30 -9.74
N LEU A 547 3.20 -12.50 -10.41
CA LEU A 547 2.88 -11.11 -10.76
C LEU A 547 1.76 -11.06 -11.80
N ILE A 548 1.80 -11.94 -12.81
CA ILE A 548 0.77 -12.04 -13.83
C ILE A 548 -0.57 -12.46 -13.23
N ASP A 549 -0.58 -13.40 -12.29
CA ASP A 549 -1.80 -13.85 -11.62
C ASP A 549 -2.36 -12.77 -10.69
N THR A 550 -1.50 -12.01 -10.01
CA THR A 550 -1.90 -10.82 -9.26
C THR A 550 -2.52 -9.77 -10.20
N ALA A 551 -1.93 -9.54 -11.37
CA ALA A 551 -2.45 -8.60 -12.36
C ALA A 551 -3.82 -9.05 -12.89
N LYS A 552 -4.04 -10.35 -13.12
CA LYS A 552 -5.36 -10.89 -13.48
C LYS A 552 -6.39 -10.66 -12.37
N ALA A 553 -6.00 -10.89 -11.11
CA ALA A 553 -6.88 -10.64 -9.96
C ALA A 553 -7.28 -9.16 -9.85
N MET A 554 -6.33 -8.24 -10.07
CA MET A 554 -6.58 -6.78 -10.06
C MET A 554 -7.58 -6.29 -11.11
N LYS A 555 -7.96 -7.11 -12.10
CA LYS A 555 -8.92 -6.70 -13.14
C LYS A 555 -10.33 -6.43 -12.60
N VAL A 556 -10.66 -6.94 -11.40
CA VAL A 556 -11.93 -6.62 -10.73
C VAL A 556 -12.03 -5.16 -10.31
N VAL A 557 -10.92 -4.41 -10.34
CA VAL A 557 -10.88 -3.00 -9.97
C VAL A 557 -10.99 -2.14 -11.22
N ASN A 558 -12.01 -1.31 -11.28
CA ASN A 558 -12.15 -0.27 -12.29
C ASN A 558 -10.97 0.72 -12.22
N ASP A 559 -10.52 1.17 -13.39
CA ASP A 559 -9.36 2.04 -13.56
C ASP A 559 -8.02 1.51 -12.98
N GLY A 560 -7.94 0.19 -12.78
CA GLY A 560 -6.80 -0.48 -12.16
C GLY A 560 -5.47 -0.28 -12.89
N VAL A 561 -4.40 -0.17 -12.10
CA VAL A 561 -3.01 -0.01 -12.55
C VAL A 561 -2.17 -1.18 -12.03
N ALA A 562 -1.80 -2.09 -12.93
CA ALA A 562 -0.89 -3.20 -12.68
C ALA A 562 0.57 -2.71 -12.72
N SER A 563 1.12 -2.34 -11.57
CA SER A 563 2.51 -1.87 -11.44
C SER A 563 3.38 -2.89 -10.73
N PHE A 564 4.61 -3.07 -11.22
CA PHE A 564 5.67 -3.83 -10.57
C PHE A 564 7.01 -3.09 -10.67
N PHE A 565 7.97 -3.47 -9.81
CA PHE A 565 9.36 -3.07 -9.95
C PHE A 565 10.28 -4.24 -10.32
N TYR A 566 11.46 -3.94 -10.84
CA TYR A 566 12.40 -4.94 -11.35
C TYR A 566 13.85 -4.49 -11.16
N HIS A 567 14.70 -5.39 -10.68
CA HIS A 567 16.12 -5.11 -10.49
C HIS A 567 16.98 -5.45 -11.71
N PRO A 568 17.92 -4.59 -12.10
CA PRO A 568 18.71 -4.81 -13.30
C PRO A 568 19.53 -6.11 -13.35
N TYR A 569 20.08 -6.51 -12.21
CA TYR A 569 20.97 -7.67 -12.08
C TYR A 569 20.29 -9.01 -12.40
N LEU A 570 18.95 -9.05 -12.45
CA LEU A 570 18.18 -10.23 -12.86
C LEU A 570 18.22 -10.50 -14.38
N GLY A 571 18.85 -9.61 -15.15
CA GLY A 571 18.88 -9.68 -16.61
C GLY A 571 17.49 -9.47 -17.23
N VAL A 572 17.30 -9.83 -18.51
CA VAL A 572 16.06 -9.49 -19.25
C VAL A 572 15.02 -10.60 -19.32
N THR A 573 15.35 -11.83 -18.91
CA THR A 573 14.48 -13.00 -19.14
C THR A 573 13.19 -12.94 -18.33
N TYR A 574 13.27 -12.67 -17.03
CA TYR A 574 12.05 -12.57 -16.20
C TYR A 574 11.25 -11.32 -16.54
N LEU A 575 11.91 -10.20 -16.81
CA LEU A 575 11.27 -8.98 -17.32
C LEU A 575 10.45 -9.25 -18.59
N GLN A 576 11.01 -10.03 -19.52
CA GLN A 576 10.33 -10.43 -20.76
C GLN A 576 9.04 -11.20 -20.50
N GLN A 577 9.09 -12.17 -19.60
CA GLN A 577 7.94 -13.00 -19.22
C GLN A 577 6.86 -12.13 -18.55
N THR A 578 7.24 -11.30 -17.58
CA THR A 578 6.31 -10.45 -16.83
C THR A 578 5.61 -9.44 -17.74
N VAL A 579 6.37 -8.69 -18.56
CA VAL A 579 5.80 -7.70 -19.49
C VAL A 579 4.87 -8.36 -20.51
N SER A 580 5.29 -9.48 -21.11
CA SER A 580 4.45 -10.21 -22.07
C SER A 580 3.16 -10.73 -21.43
N GLY A 581 3.25 -11.27 -20.21
CA GLY A 581 2.09 -11.80 -19.50
C GLY A 581 1.10 -10.72 -19.06
N ILE A 582 1.59 -9.58 -18.58
CA ILE A 582 0.73 -8.43 -18.21
C ILE A 582 0.00 -7.88 -19.44
N LYS A 583 0.69 -7.75 -20.59
CA LYS A 583 0.04 -7.39 -21.86
C LYS A 583 -1.03 -8.41 -22.27
N ALA A 584 -0.72 -9.70 -22.17
CA ALA A 584 -1.66 -10.77 -22.50
C ALA A 584 -2.89 -10.79 -21.57
N ALA A 585 -2.76 -10.33 -20.32
CA ALA A 585 -3.89 -10.14 -19.40
C ALA A 585 -4.81 -8.96 -19.78
N GLY A 586 -4.39 -8.13 -20.75
CA GLY A 586 -5.17 -7.01 -21.31
C GLY A 586 -4.77 -5.64 -20.79
N TYR A 587 -3.62 -5.51 -20.11
CA TYR A 587 -3.13 -4.22 -19.63
C TYR A 587 -2.31 -3.48 -20.69
N GLN A 588 -2.45 -2.15 -20.70
CA GLN A 588 -1.63 -1.25 -21.51
C GLN A 588 -0.55 -0.58 -20.66
N PHE A 589 0.72 -0.81 -20.98
CA PHE A 589 1.81 -0.06 -20.38
C PHE A 589 1.77 1.42 -20.81
N VAL A 590 1.83 2.33 -19.84
CA VAL A 590 1.77 3.79 -20.06
C VAL A 590 2.86 4.50 -19.25
N PRO A 591 3.27 5.73 -19.62
CA PRO A 591 4.19 6.49 -18.78
C PRO A 591 3.56 6.78 -17.41
N VAL A 592 4.35 6.77 -16.34
CA VAL A 592 3.85 7.09 -14.98
C VAL A 592 3.16 8.47 -14.93
N SER A 593 3.61 9.43 -15.75
CA SER A 593 2.98 10.74 -15.89
C SER A 593 1.55 10.69 -16.42
N THR A 594 1.20 9.69 -17.24
CA THR A 594 -0.17 9.46 -17.72
C THR A 594 -1.07 8.98 -16.61
N VAL A 595 -0.59 8.06 -15.76
CA VAL A 595 -1.33 7.63 -14.57
C VAL A 595 -1.50 8.80 -13.61
N MET A 596 -0.42 9.53 -13.30
CA MET A 596 -0.46 10.66 -12.35
C MET A 596 -1.27 11.88 -12.82
N ALA A 597 -1.68 11.93 -14.08
CA ALA A 597 -2.54 12.99 -14.61
C ALA A 597 -4.05 12.73 -14.41
N GLY A 598 -4.43 11.49 -14.07
CA GLY A 598 -5.82 11.04 -14.01
C GLY A 598 -6.12 9.96 -15.03
#